data_AF-A0A2D2AX85-F1
#
_entry.id   AF-A0A2D2AX85-F1
#
_cell.length_a   1.000
_cell.length_b   1.000
_cell.length_c   1.000
_cell.angle_alpha   90.00
_cell.angle_beta   90.00
_cell.angle_gamma   90.00
#
_symmetry.space_group_name_H-M   'P 1'
#
loop_
_entity.id
_entity.type
_entity.pdbx_description
1 polymer ?
#
loop_
_entity_poly.entity_id
_entity_poly.type
_entity_poly.pdbx_seq_one_letter_code
_entity_poly.pdbx_strand_id
1 'polypeptide(L)'
;MADQSSVEWEDRILQGEFEAIPHNLPFRTAFRLAYLIDGYETAGGFEALADIANTTRTVAAANQLWVGDARTLWLTLFFEQRRVRHPGQRPEAAELALLDRLTEALRTALVAIPADERSVFLSSFKLTS
;
A
#
# COMPACT_ATOMS: atom_id res chain seq x y z
N MET A 1 -17.22 -22.89 -3.69
CA MET A 1 -16.56 -22.80 -2.37
C MET A 1 -15.26 -22.03 -2.55
N ALA A 2 -15.35 -20.73 -2.82
CA ALA A 2 -14.20 -19.86 -2.89
C ALA A 2 -14.32 -18.83 -1.75
N ASP A 3 -13.17 -18.42 -1.21
CA ASP A 3 -12.97 -17.09 -0.64
C ASP A 3 -13.15 -16.85 0.87
N GLN A 4 -13.15 -17.87 1.74
CA GLN A 4 -13.06 -17.63 3.19
C GLN A 4 -11.65 -17.21 3.64
N SER A 5 -10.60 -17.82 3.10
CA SER A 5 -9.20 -17.52 3.47
C SER A 5 -8.70 -16.15 2.97
N SER A 6 -9.44 -15.54 2.03
CA SER A 6 -9.11 -14.24 1.48
C SER A 6 -9.48 -13.12 2.44
N VAL A 7 -10.71 -13.11 2.96
CA VAL A 7 -11.20 -12.02 3.83
C VAL A 7 -10.45 -11.98 5.17
N GLU A 8 -10.01 -13.15 5.65
CA GLU A 8 -9.38 -13.28 6.97
C GLU A 8 -8.14 -12.41 7.18
N TRP A 9 -7.28 -12.23 6.18
CA TRP A 9 -6.03 -11.48 6.39
C TRP A 9 -6.22 -9.95 6.33
N GLU A 10 -7.24 -9.46 5.62
CA GLU A 10 -7.59 -8.03 5.57
C GLU A 10 -8.14 -7.57 6.92
N ASP A 11 -9.09 -8.32 7.49
CA ASP A 11 -9.66 -8.02 8.81
C ASP A 11 -8.58 -8.02 9.90
N ARG A 12 -7.64 -8.97 9.81
CA ARG A 12 -6.50 -9.07 10.73
C ARG A 12 -5.59 -7.83 10.63
N ILE A 13 -5.38 -7.28 9.44
CA ILE A 13 -4.63 -6.02 9.28
C ILE A 13 -5.36 -4.86 9.94
N LEU A 14 -6.68 -4.78 9.81
CA LEU A 14 -7.49 -3.76 10.47
C LEU A 14 -7.47 -3.89 12.00
N GLN A 15 -7.14 -5.07 12.52
CA GLN A 15 -6.87 -5.33 13.94
C GLN A 15 -5.41 -5.07 14.35
N GLY A 16 -4.54 -4.65 13.42
CA GLY A 16 -3.12 -4.40 13.66
C GLY A 16 -2.22 -5.63 13.50
N GLU A 17 -2.73 -6.75 13.03
CA GLU A 17 -1.91 -7.94 12.74
C GLU A 17 -1.26 -7.84 11.36
N PHE A 18 -0.30 -6.93 11.20
CA PHE A 18 0.38 -6.68 9.93
C PHE A 18 1.17 -7.88 9.40
N GLU A 19 1.51 -8.86 10.24
CA GLU A 19 2.12 -10.13 9.84
C GLU A 19 1.19 -10.97 8.96
N ALA A 20 -0.13 -10.73 9.01
CA ALA A 20 -1.10 -11.41 8.17
C ALA A 20 -0.98 -11.03 6.68
N ILE A 21 -0.30 -9.92 6.35
CA ILE A 21 -0.01 -9.56 4.96
C ILE A 21 0.80 -10.68 4.30
N PRO A 22 0.33 -11.26 3.17
CA PRO A 22 1.05 -12.30 2.46
C PRO A 22 2.47 -11.87 2.09
N HIS A 23 3.44 -12.78 2.28
CA HIS A 23 4.78 -12.60 1.75
C HIS A 23 4.75 -12.53 0.22
N ASN A 24 5.55 -11.64 -0.38
CA ASN A 24 5.60 -11.44 -1.82
C ASN A 24 4.22 -11.13 -2.45
N LEU A 25 3.38 -10.37 -1.75
CA LEU A 25 2.06 -9.97 -2.26
C LEU A 25 2.22 -9.26 -3.62
N PRO A 26 1.79 -9.88 -4.75
CA PRO A 26 1.98 -9.28 -6.06
C PRO A 26 1.21 -7.97 -6.15
N PHE A 27 1.78 -6.98 -6.82
CA PHE A 27 1.15 -5.67 -7.00
C PHE A 27 -0.23 -5.80 -7.65
N ARG A 28 -0.42 -6.74 -8.58
CA ARG A 28 -1.73 -6.97 -9.23
C ARG A 28 -2.85 -7.31 -8.24
N THR A 29 -2.53 -7.95 -7.13
CA THR A 29 -3.48 -8.32 -6.07
C THR A 29 -3.41 -7.38 -4.87
N ALA A 30 -2.42 -6.50 -4.80
CA ALA A 30 -2.21 -5.59 -3.69
C ALA A 30 -3.26 -4.47 -3.59
N PHE A 31 -4.18 -4.34 -4.56
CA PHE A 31 -5.36 -3.48 -4.41
C PHE A 31 -6.17 -3.80 -3.14
N ARG A 32 -6.16 -5.07 -2.73
CA ARG A 32 -6.80 -5.58 -1.52
C ARG A 32 -6.26 -4.93 -0.25
N LEU A 33 -4.93 -4.78 -0.18
CA LEU A 33 -4.24 -4.06 0.89
C LEU A 33 -4.36 -2.54 0.72
N ALA A 34 -4.17 -2.06 -0.51
CA ALA A 34 -4.12 -0.65 -0.82
C ALA A 34 -5.41 0.07 -0.46
N TYR A 35 -6.56 -0.57 -0.71
CA TYR A 35 -7.87 0.02 -0.51
C TYR A 35 -8.48 -0.23 0.87
N LEU A 36 -7.74 -0.79 1.83
CA LEU A 36 -8.17 -0.78 3.25
C LEU A 36 -8.19 0.65 3.83
N ILE A 37 -7.46 1.56 3.19
CA ILE A 37 -7.43 2.99 3.55
C ILE A 37 -8.10 3.82 2.46
N ASP A 38 -8.72 4.91 2.87
CA ASP A 38 -9.02 6.04 2.00
C ASP A 38 -7.77 6.92 1.91
N GLY A 39 -6.98 6.67 0.86
CA GLY A 39 -5.76 7.42 0.60
C GLY A 39 -6.01 8.90 0.27
N TYR A 40 -7.18 9.26 -0.26
CA TYR A 40 -7.50 10.66 -0.56
C TYR A 40 -7.74 11.44 0.72
N GLU A 41 -8.63 10.94 1.58
CA GLU A 41 -8.92 11.58 2.85
C GLU A 41 -7.70 11.61 3.77
N THR A 42 -6.92 10.53 3.80
CA THR A 42 -5.72 10.43 4.66
C THR A 42 -4.60 11.40 4.23
N ALA A 43 -4.49 11.68 2.93
CA ALA A 43 -3.51 12.64 2.41
C ALA A 43 -4.01 14.09 2.44
N GLY A 44 -5.31 14.33 2.61
CA GLY A 44 -5.91 15.67 2.53
C GLY A 44 -6.29 16.09 1.10
N GLY A 45 -6.54 15.12 0.20
CA GLY A 45 -7.04 15.36 -1.15
C GLY A 45 -6.17 14.74 -2.26
N PHE A 46 -6.63 14.90 -3.51
CA PHE A 46 -5.96 14.35 -4.69
C PHE A 46 -4.56 14.92 -4.90
N GLU A 47 -4.38 16.24 -4.81
CA GLU A 47 -3.10 16.89 -5.08
C GLU A 47 -2.02 16.45 -4.09
N ALA A 48 -2.32 16.49 -2.78
CA ALA A 48 -1.40 16.05 -1.74
C ALA A 48 -1.02 14.57 -1.90
N LEU A 49 -1.99 13.70 -2.22
CA LEU A 49 -1.72 12.28 -2.48
C LEU A 49 -0.84 12.08 -3.71
N ALA A 50 -1.13 12.81 -4.80
CA ALA A 50 -0.36 12.75 -6.03
C ALA A 50 1.08 13.21 -5.80
N ASP A 51 1.30 14.28 -5.05
CA ASP A 51 2.63 14.80 -4.72
C ASP A 51 3.46 13.79 -3.93
N ILE A 52 2.86 13.16 -2.90
CA ILE A 52 3.49 12.08 -2.13
C ILE A 52 3.89 10.93 -3.06
N ALA A 53 2.92 10.39 -3.79
CA ALA A 53 3.14 9.21 -4.63
C ALA A 53 4.16 9.49 -5.75
N ASN A 54 4.08 10.66 -6.40
CA ASN A 54 5.01 11.05 -7.47
C ASN A 54 6.44 11.25 -6.95
N THR A 55 6.59 11.90 -5.80
CA THR A 55 7.90 12.12 -5.18
C THR A 55 8.52 10.78 -4.80
N THR A 56 7.78 9.93 -4.09
CA THR A 56 8.23 8.61 -3.66
C THR A 56 8.56 7.72 -4.85
N ARG A 57 7.73 7.73 -5.91
CA ARG A 57 8.00 6.98 -7.15
C ARG A 57 9.23 7.48 -7.89
N THR A 58 9.46 8.80 -7.93
CA THR A 58 10.67 9.37 -8.57
C THR A 58 11.93 8.90 -7.87
N VAL A 59 11.95 8.92 -6.52
CA VAL A 59 13.05 8.39 -5.71
C VAL A 59 13.23 6.89 -5.96
N ALA A 60 12.14 6.13 -6.00
CA ALA A 60 12.19 4.69 -6.24
C ALA A 60 12.69 4.33 -7.64
N ALA A 61 12.29 5.09 -8.67
CA ALA A 61 12.79 4.90 -10.03
C ALA A 61 14.30 5.17 -10.13
N ALA A 62 14.79 6.21 -9.46
CA ALA A 62 16.21 6.56 -9.45
C ALA A 62 17.08 5.54 -8.70
N ASN A 63 16.60 5.02 -7.56
CA ASN A 63 17.38 4.15 -6.67
C ASN A 63 17.03 2.66 -6.80
N GLN A 64 16.02 2.32 -7.60
CA GLN A 64 15.45 0.97 -7.72
C GLN A 64 14.96 0.39 -6.38
N LEU A 65 14.63 1.27 -5.43
CA LEU A 65 14.27 0.96 -4.06
C LEU A 65 13.20 1.93 -3.54
N TRP A 66 12.12 1.39 -2.97
CA TRP A 66 11.10 2.19 -2.30
C TRP A 66 11.57 2.59 -0.90
N VAL A 67 11.54 3.89 -0.63
CA VAL A 67 11.96 4.48 0.64
C VAL A 67 10.82 5.36 1.15
N GLY A 68 10.51 5.24 2.43
CA GLY A 68 9.44 5.99 3.09
C GLY A 68 9.04 5.30 4.37
N ASP A 69 8.32 6.01 5.23
CA ASP A 69 7.63 5.40 6.36
C ASP A 69 6.41 4.59 5.88
N ALA A 70 5.83 3.80 6.78
CA ALA A 70 4.69 2.94 6.45
C ALA A 70 3.51 3.73 5.87
N ARG A 71 3.27 4.97 6.35
CA ARG A 71 2.20 5.83 5.85
C ARG A 71 2.43 6.28 4.42
N THR A 72 3.62 6.80 4.14
CA THR A 72 4.04 7.24 2.80
C THR A 72 3.93 6.10 1.80
N LEU A 73 4.40 4.91 2.18
CA LEU A 73 4.34 3.72 1.32
C LEU A 73 2.90 3.23 1.09
N TRP A 74 2.02 3.30 2.09
CA TRP A 74 0.62 2.87 1.93
C TRP A 74 -0.15 3.83 1.03
N LEU A 75 0.03 5.15 1.22
CA LEU A 75 -0.55 6.17 0.35
C LEU A 75 -0.05 6.03 -1.09
N THR A 76 1.25 5.79 -1.25
CA THR A 76 1.85 5.54 -2.57
C THR A 76 1.23 4.29 -3.22
N LEU A 77 1.10 3.17 -2.49
CA LEU A 77 0.47 1.97 -3.00
C LEU A 77 -0.98 2.23 -3.43
N PHE A 78 -1.78 2.93 -2.62
CA PHE A 78 -3.14 3.33 -2.97
C PHE A 78 -3.18 4.10 -4.30
N PHE A 79 -2.32 5.10 -4.45
CA PHE A 79 -2.27 5.91 -5.66
C PHE A 79 -1.84 5.10 -6.89
N GLU A 80 -0.79 4.28 -6.79
CA GLU A 80 -0.30 3.45 -7.89
C GLU A 80 -1.37 2.44 -8.36
N GLN A 81 -2.12 1.83 -7.43
CA GLN A 81 -3.23 0.93 -7.78
C GLN A 81 -4.32 1.63 -8.59
N ARG A 82 -4.60 2.90 -8.28
CA ARG A 82 -5.54 3.70 -9.07
C ARG A 82 -4.94 4.07 -10.42
N ARG A 83 -3.67 4.47 -10.47
CA ARG A 83 -2.96 4.82 -11.70
C ARG A 83 -3.00 3.69 -12.72
N VAL A 84 -2.69 2.45 -12.34
CA VAL A 84 -2.68 1.31 -13.29
C VAL A 84 -4.06 0.87 -13.75
N ARG A 85 -5.11 1.25 -13.02
CA ARG A 85 -6.51 1.00 -13.39
C ARG A 85 -7.08 2.07 -14.30
N HIS A 86 -6.41 3.21 -14.44
CA HIS A 86 -6.79 4.20 -15.44
C HIS A 86 -6.57 3.65 -16.86
N PRO A 87 -7.57 3.76 -17.74
CA PRO A 87 -7.50 3.21 -19.08
C PRO A 87 -6.34 3.83 -19.87
N GLY A 88 -5.49 2.97 -20.46
CA GLY A 88 -4.43 3.38 -21.38
C GLY A 88 -2.99 3.13 -20.90
N GLN A 89 -2.77 2.81 -19.62
CA GLN A 89 -1.43 2.49 -19.09
C GLN A 89 -1.39 1.08 -18.52
N ARG A 90 -0.88 0.13 -19.31
CA ARG A 90 -0.45 -1.17 -18.77
C ARG A 90 1.03 -1.04 -18.36
N PRO A 91 1.38 -1.26 -17.09
CA PRO A 91 2.77 -1.23 -16.68
C PRO A 91 3.57 -2.30 -17.42
N GLU A 92 4.77 -1.93 -17.85
CA GLU A 92 5.72 -2.87 -18.43
C GLU A 92 6.26 -3.84 -17.37
N ALA A 93 6.95 -4.91 -17.78
CA ALA A 93 7.47 -5.91 -16.85
C ALA A 93 8.43 -5.31 -15.81
N ALA A 94 9.29 -4.36 -16.21
CA ALA A 94 10.22 -3.69 -15.31
C ALA A 94 9.49 -2.79 -14.29
N GLU A 95 8.45 -2.08 -14.73
CA GLU A 95 7.62 -1.26 -13.85
C GLU A 95 6.84 -2.13 -12.86
N LEU A 96 6.29 -3.26 -13.32
CA LEU A 96 5.60 -4.20 -12.45
C LEU A 96 6.54 -4.77 -11.39
N ALA A 97 7.77 -5.14 -11.76
CA ALA A 97 8.77 -5.62 -10.81
C ALA A 97 9.15 -4.54 -9.78
N LEU A 98 9.22 -3.27 -10.19
CA LEU A 98 9.39 -2.17 -9.25
C LEU A 98 8.19 -2.05 -8.32
N LEU A 99 6.96 -2.14 -8.83
CA LEU A 99 5.73 -2.06 -8.03
C LEU A 99 5.54 -3.27 -7.08
N ASP A 100 6.03 -4.45 -7.44
CA ASP A 100 6.07 -5.60 -6.52
C ASP A 100 7.03 -5.35 -5.33
N ARG A 101 8.08 -4.55 -5.52
CA ARG A 101 8.94 -4.13 -4.40
C ARG A 101 8.25 -3.11 -3.49
N LEU A 102 7.27 -2.36 -3.98
CA LEU A 102 6.50 -1.41 -3.16
C LEU A 102 5.68 -2.16 -2.11
N THR A 103 5.05 -3.26 -2.50
CA THR A 103 4.22 -4.06 -1.59
C THR A 103 5.05 -4.69 -0.49
N GLU A 104 6.24 -5.20 -0.84
CA GLU A 104 7.17 -5.77 0.15
C GLU A 104 7.78 -4.70 1.07
N ALA A 105 8.14 -3.52 0.53
CA ALA A 105 8.62 -2.40 1.32
C ALA A 105 7.55 -1.94 2.33
N LEU A 106 6.29 -1.81 1.88
CA LEU A 106 5.17 -1.47 2.76
C LEU A 106 4.98 -2.53 3.85
N ARG A 107 4.96 -3.81 3.48
CA ARG A 107 4.84 -4.91 4.46
C ARG A 107 5.93 -4.83 5.52
N THR A 108 7.17 -4.65 5.10
CA THR A 108 8.33 -4.52 6.00
C THR A 108 8.15 -3.33 6.96
N ALA A 109 7.74 -2.18 6.43
CA ALA A 109 7.51 -0.98 7.22
C ALA A 109 6.35 -1.15 8.22
N LEU A 110 5.27 -1.81 7.83
CA LEU A 110 4.13 -2.08 8.72
C LEU A 110 4.50 -3.05 9.84
N VAL A 111 5.14 -4.18 9.52
CA VAL A 111 5.55 -5.17 10.52
C VAL A 111 6.55 -4.60 11.52
N ALA A 112 7.38 -3.64 11.10
CA ALA A 112 8.34 -2.95 11.98
C ALA A 112 7.68 -2.04 13.03
N ILE A 113 6.38 -1.70 12.90
CA ILE A 113 5.66 -0.94 13.90
C ILE A 113 5.45 -1.81 15.16
N PRO A 114 5.85 -1.34 16.36
CA PRO A 114 5.60 -2.05 17.61
C PRO A 114 4.12 -2.39 17.78
N ALA A 115 3.82 -3.61 18.22
CA ALA A 115 2.45 -4.14 18.27
C ALA A 115 1.48 -3.24 19.06
N ASP A 116 1.95 -2.61 20.13
CA ASP A 116 1.21 -1.68 20.99
C ASP A 116 0.93 -0.32 20.32
N GLU A 117 1.69 0.05 19.29
CA GLU A 117 1.51 1.30 18.53
C GLU A 117 0.61 1.12 17.30
N ARG A 118 0.35 -0.11 16.85
CA ARG A 118 -0.34 -0.38 15.58
C ARG A 118 -1.77 0.13 15.53
N SER A 119 -2.50 0.06 16.65
CA SER A 119 -3.85 0.64 16.73
C SER A 119 -3.84 2.16 16.60
N VAL A 120 -2.83 2.83 17.15
CA VAL A 120 -2.65 4.29 17.02
C VAL A 120 -2.23 4.65 15.60
N PHE A 121 -1.37 3.85 14.99
CA PHE A 121 -1.01 4.02 13.60
C PHE A 121 -2.24 3.89 12.68
N LEU A 122 -3.06 2.86 12.85
CA LEU A 122 -4.27 2.66 12.05
C LEU A 122 -5.30 3.78 12.23
N SER A 123 -5.44 4.32 13.43
CA SER A 123 -6.36 5.44 13.68
C SER A 123 -5.93 6.75 13.00
N SER A 124 -4.68 6.84 12.51
CA SER A 124 -4.22 7.95 11.68
C SER A 124 -4.72 7.89 10.23
N PHE A 125 -5.30 6.75 9.80
CA PHE A 125 -5.92 6.59 8.50
C PHE A 125 -7.43 6.74 8.59
N LYS A 126 -8.04 7.17 7.49
CA LYS A 126 -9.45 6.89 7.25
C LYS A 126 -9.55 5.49 6.67
N LEU A 127 -10.14 4.57 7.40
CA LEU A 127 -10.36 3.20 6.96
C LEU A 127 -11.67 3.14 6.16
N THR A 128 -11.68 2.40 5.06
CA THR A 128 -12.92 2.14 4.30
C THR A 128 -13.73 1.09 5.06
N SER A 129 -14.94 1.48 5.52
CA SER A 129 -15.90 0.58 6.17
C SER A 129 -16.65 -0.30 5.19
#